data_AF-A0A8T5EL92-F1
#
_entry.id   AF-A0A8T5EL92-F1
#
_cell.length_a   1.000
_cell.length_b   1.000
_cell.length_c   1.000
_cell.angle_alpha   90.00
_cell.angle_beta   90.00
_cell.angle_gamma   90.00
#
_symmetry.space_group_name_H-M   'P 1'
#
loop_
_entity.id
_entity.type
_entity.pdbx_description
1 polymer ?
#
loop_
_entity_poly.entity_id
_entity_poly.type
_entity_poly.pdbx_seq_one_letter_code
_entity_poly.pdbx_strand_id
1 'polypeptide(L)'
;MEFSTIGAEDSLDEAKVRLEMYDALVVWGKEKILGILLVEHLVRSGNCGSVCELDVLVDPLPDECAKWQPKFVITTDDGEPITLNHGP
;
A
#
# COMPACT_ATOMS: atom_id res chain seq x y z
N MET A 1 2.60 -5.53 10.16
CA MET A 1 2.18 -4.12 10.14
C MET A 1 0.66 -4.12 10.11
N GLU A 2 0.00 -3.34 10.96
CA GLU A 2 -1.46 -3.22 10.90
C GLU A 2 -1.83 -2.29 9.74
N PHE A 3 -2.75 -2.73 8.88
CA PHE A 3 -3.12 -1.97 7.69
C PHE A 3 -4.63 -1.95 7.47
N SER A 4 -5.07 -0.98 6.68
CA SER A 4 -6.41 -0.92 6.11
C SER A 4 -6.32 -0.71 4.59
N THR A 5 -7.46 -0.61 3.91
CA THR A 5 -7.52 -0.34 2.47
C THR A 5 -8.11 1.03 2.20
N ILE A 6 -7.71 1.63 1.07
CA ILE A 6 -8.26 2.91 0.60
C ILE A 6 -8.24 2.95 -0.93
N GLY A 7 -9.19 3.66 -1.53
CA GLY A 7 -9.23 3.87 -2.98
C GLY A 7 -8.19 4.89 -3.44
N ALA A 8 -7.68 4.69 -4.65
CA ALA A 8 -6.71 5.59 -5.28
C ALA A 8 -7.25 7.02 -5.50
N GLU A 9 -8.56 7.13 -5.73
CA GLU A 9 -9.25 8.39 -5.95
C GLU A 9 -9.67 9.09 -4.65
N ASP A 10 -9.51 8.44 -3.50
CA ASP A 10 -9.88 9.01 -2.20
C ASP A 10 -8.93 10.15 -1.81
N SER A 11 -9.44 11.01 -0.92
CA SER A 11 -8.71 12.18 -0.44
C SER A 11 -7.65 11.84 0.60
N LEU A 12 -6.61 12.67 0.70
CA LEU A 12 -5.59 12.55 1.74
C LEU A 12 -6.11 12.83 3.14
N ASP A 13 -7.19 13.61 3.28
CA ASP A 13 -7.85 13.83 4.56
C ASP A 13 -8.48 12.53 5.09
N GLU A 14 -9.11 11.76 4.20
CA GLU A 14 -9.68 10.45 4.55
C GLU A 14 -8.59 9.43 4.89
N ALA A 15 -7.50 9.42 4.12
CA ALA A 15 -6.32 8.62 4.43
C ALA A 15 -5.74 8.95 5.80
N LYS A 16 -5.64 10.25 6.12
CA LYS A 16 -5.09 10.73 7.39
C LYS A 16 -5.89 10.18 8.57
N VAL A 17 -7.22 10.22 8.51
CA VAL A 17 -8.08 9.68 9.57
C VAL A 17 -7.87 8.18 9.75
N ARG A 18 -7.78 7.40 8.67
CA ARG A 18 -7.51 5.96 8.80
C ARG A 18 -6.13 5.68 9.38
N LEU A 19 -5.12 6.44 8.98
CA LEU A 19 -3.74 6.31 9.48
C LEU A 19 -3.58 6.72 10.96
N GLU A 20 -4.60 7.25 11.62
CA GLU A 20 -4.61 7.40 13.09
C GLU A 20 -4.77 6.06 13.81
N MET A 21 -5.34 5.04 13.14
CA MET A 21 -5.63 3.71 13.71
C MET A 21 -4.80 2.58 13.08
N TYR A 22 -4.17 2.82 11.93
CA TYR A 22 -3.41 1.82 11.18
C TYR A 22 -2.02 2.36 10.82
N ASP A 23 -1.03 1.48 10.74
CA ASP A 23 0.34 1.86 10.36
C ASP A 23 0.44 2.27 8.88
N ALA A 24 -0.41 1.67 8.03
CA ALA A 24 -0.37 1.82 6.58
C ALA A 24 -1.74 1.60 5.93
N LEU A 25 -1.90 2.12 4.71
CA LEU A 25 -3.05 1.84 3.85
C LEU A 25 -2.61 1.20 2.55
N VAL A 26 -3.23 0.08 2.19
CA VAL A 26 -3.10 -0.51 0.86
C VAL A 26 -4.00 0.26 -0.10
N VAL A 27 -3.39 0.87 -1.12
CA VAL A 27 -4.09 1.72 -2.08
C VAL A 27 -4.59 0.90 -3.26
N TRP A 28 -5.91 0.86 -3.41
CA TRP A 28 -6.61 0.17 -4.49
C TRP A 28 -6.88 1.08 -5.67
N GLY A 29 -6.34 0.71 -6.83
CA GLY A 29 -6.77 1.25 -8.11
C GLY A 29 -8.06 0.57 -8.58
N LYS A 30 -8.46 0.87 -9.82
CA LYS A 30 -9.72 0.36 -10.39
C LYS A 30 -9.82 -1.17 -10.43
N GLU A 31 -8.71 -1.87 -10.64
CA GLU A 31 -8.67 -3.33 -10.85
C GLU A 31 -7.55 -4.04 -10.08
N LYS A 32 -6.65 -3.29 -9.44
CA LYS A 32 -5.48 -3.85 -8.75
C LYS A 32 -4.99 -2.95 -7.64
N ILE A 33 -4.25 -3.53 -6.72
CA ILE A 33 -3.43 -2.81 -5.75
C ILE A 33 -2.40 -1.98 -6.53
N LEU A 34 -2.31 -0.70 -6.20
CA LEU A 34 -1.35 0.23 -6.80
C LEU A 34 -0.10 0.39 -5.95
N GLY A 35 -0.26 0.45 -4.64
CA GLY A 35 0.82 0.83 -3.75
C GLY A 35 0.37 0.94 -2.30
N ILE A 36 1.22 1.56 -1.48
CA ILE A 36 1.00 1.71 -0.03
C ILE A 36 1.11 3.17 0.37
N LEU A 37 0.21 3.61 1.24
CA LEU A 37 0.23 4.94 1.81
C LEU A 37 0.63 4.87 3.29
N LEU A 38 1.57 5.73 3.68
CA LEU A 38 2.06 5.90 5.05
C LEU A 38 1.83 7.35 5.46
N VAL A 39 1.89 7.62 6.78
CA VAL A 39 1.77 8.98 7.33
C VAL A 39 2.75 9.96 6.68
N GLU A 40 3.98 9.51 6.37
CA GLU A 40 5.00 10.33 5.71
C GLU A 40 4.63 10.79 4.30
N HIS A 41 3.73 10.08 3.61
CA HIS A 41 3.29 10.45 2.26
C HIS A 41 2.22 11.55 2.26
N LEU A 42 1.57 11.81 3.41
CA LEU A 42 0.50 12.81 3.53
C LEU A 42 0.97 14.26 3.36
N VAL A 43 2.29 14.50 3.36
CA VAL A 43 2.87 15.84 3.10
C VAL A 43 2.79 16.24 1.63
N ARG A 44 2.49 15.30 0.73
CA ARG A 44 2.35 15.52 -0.71
C ARG A 44 0.94 16.04 -1.05
N SER A 45 0.79 16.64 -2.22
CA SER A 45 -0.51 17.09 -2.74
C SER A 45 -1.06 16.11 -3.78
N GLY A 46 -2.37 15.84 -3.76
CA GLY A 46 -3.05 15.00 -4.76
C GLY A 46 -4.10 14.09 -4.14
N ASN A 47 -4.36 12.95 -4.78
CA ASN A 47 -5.16 11.85 -4.24
C ASN A 47 -4.26 10.70 -3.74
N CYS A 48 -4.83 9.73 -3.05
CA CYS A 48 -4.09 8.61 -2.46
C CYS A 48 -3.24 7.85 -3.50
N GLY A 49 -3.78 7.64 -4.71
CA GLY A 49 -3.08 6.96 -5.80
C GLY A 49 -1.83 7.71 -6.28
N SER A 50 -1.91 9.04 -6.35
CA SER A 50 -0.81 9.88 -6.83
C SER A 50 0.37 10.00 -5.86
N VAL A 51 0.12 9.80 -4.56
CA VAL A 51 1.14 10.04 -3.52
C VAL A 51 1.69 8.76 -2.88
N CYS A 52 1.08 7.61 -3.15
CA CYS A 52 1.46 6.32 -2.56
C CYS A 52 2.86 5.85 -2.97
N GLU A 53 3.43 4.96 -2.16
CA GLU A 53 4.63 4.21 -2.47
C GLU A 53 4.31 3.13 -3.49
N LEU A 54 5.06 3.12 -4.59
CA LEU A 54 4.88 2.17 -5.69
C LEU A 54 5.91 1.04 -5.65
N ASP A 55 6.92 1.14 -4.78
CA ASP A 55 7.91 0.09 -4.57
C ASP A 55 7.33 -1.06 -3.72
N VAL A 56 6.42 -1.79 -4.35
CA VAL A 56 5.61 -2.85 -3.75
C VAL A 56 5.52 -4.03 -4.69
N LEU A 57 5.67 -5.24 -4.16
CA LEU A 57 5.27 -6.46 -4.86
C LEU A 57 4.05 -7.09 -4.20
N VAL A 58 3.15 -7.62 -5.03
CA VAL A 58 1.93 -8.31 -4.63
C VAL A 58 2.06 -9.78 -5.00
N ASP A 59 1.92 -10.66 -4.02
CA ASP A 59 2.13 -12.11 -4.12
C ASP A 59 3.42 -12.53 -4.86
N PRO A 60 4.60 -11.91 -4.56
CA PRO A 60 5.83 -12.25 -5.24
C PRO A 60 6.33 -13.65 -4.89
N LEU A 61 6.98 -14.29 -5.85
CA LEU A 61 7.80 -15.48 -5.58
C LEU A 61 9.08 -15.09 -4.81
N PRO A 62 9.70 -16.03 -4.05
CA PRO A 62 10.93 -15.75 -3.32
C PRO A 62 12.06 -15.17 -4.18
N ASP A 63 12.24 -15.68 -5.39
CA ASP A 63 13.28 -15.21 -6.33
C ASP A 63 13.00 -13.79 -6.83
N GLU A 64 11.72 -13.40 -6.95
CA GLU A 64 11.33 -12.04 -7.33
C GLU A 64 11.64 -11.06 -6.19
N CYS A 65 11.29 -11.42 -4.95
CA CYS A 65 11.67 -10.65 -3.77
C CYS A 65 13.19 -10.49 -3.65
N ALA A 66 13.96 -11.56 -3.84
CA ALA A 66 15.42 -11.50 -3.75
C ALA A 66 16.05 -10.63 -4.86
N LYS A 67 15.45 -10.63 -6.06
CA LYS A 67 15.93 -9.87 -7.21
C LYS A 67 15.59 -8.39 -7.11
N TRP A 68 14.35 -8.06 -6.76
CA TRP A 68 13.84 -6.69 -6.81
C TRP A 68 14.00 -5.95 -5.49
N GLN A 69 14.07 -6.68 -4.36
CA GLN A 69 14.19 -6.12 -3.01
C GLN A 69 13.21 -4.97 -2.77
N PRO A 70 11.89 -5.22 -2.93
CA PRO A 70 10.90 -4.16 -2.83
C PRO A 70 10.85 -3.58 -1.43
N LYS A 71 10.45 -2.33 -1.28
CA LYS A 71 10.24 -1.73 0.05
C LYS A 71 9.12 -2.44 0.83
N PHE A 72 8.10 -2.92 0.13
CA PHE A 72 6.98 -3.65 0.73
C PHE A 72 6.54 -4.88 -0.07
N VAL A 73 5.98 -5.84 0.67
CA VAL A 73 5.36 -7.04 0.12
C VAL A 73 3.94 -7.17 0.66
N ILE A 74 2.99 -7.38 -0.24
CA ILE A 74 1.59 -7.65 0.07
C ILE A 74 1.29 -9.09 -0.33
N THR A 75 0.59 -9.83 0.53
CA THR A 75 0.00 -11.12 0.16
C THR A 75 -1.52 -11.01 0.11
N THR A 76 -2.15 -11.68 -0.85
CA THR A 76 -3.61 -11.66 -1.01
C THR A 76 -4.24 -13.03 -0.78
N ASP A 77 -5.53 -13.04 -0.43
CA ASP A 77 -6.41 -14.20 -0.47
C ASP A 77 -7.65 -13.82 -1.28
N ASP A 78 -7.97 -14.59 -2.32
CA ASP A 78 -9.00 -14.26 -3.31
C ASP A 78 -8.92 -12.82 -3.88
N GLY A 79 -7.70 -12.28 -4.01
CA GLY A 79 -7.43 -10.93 -4.49
C GLY A 79 -7.56 -9.83 -3.43
N GLU A 80 -7.99 -10.13 -2.21
CA GLU A 80 -8.02 -9.17 -1.11
C GLU A 80 -6.70 -9.20 -0.30
N PRO A 81 -6.11 -8.04 0.06
CA PRO A 81 -4.88 -8.01 0.84
C PRO A 81 -5.13 -8.55 2.25
N ILE A 82 -4.35 -9.56 2.64
CA ILE A 82 -4.42 -10.18 3.98
C ILE A 82 -3.20 -9.86 4.83
N THR A 83 -2.03 -9.62 4.22
CA THR A 83 -0.82 -9.20 4.95
C THR A 83 -0.09 -8.09 4.24
N LEU A 84 0.55 -7.24 5.04
CA LEU A 84 1.47 -6.21 4.60
C LEU A 84 2.75 -6.29 5.45
N ASN A 85 3.88 -6.48 4.76
CA ASN A 85 5.20 -6.58 5.38
C ASN A 85 6.20 -5.66 4.66
N HIS A 86 7.25 -5.28 5.37
CA HIS A 86 8.44 -4.75 4.72
C HIS A 86 9.09 -5.84 3.87
N GLY A 87 9.75 -5.44 2.79
CA GLY A 87 10.56 -6.37 2.01
C GLY A 87 11.79 -6.89 2.75
N PRO A 88 12.50 -7.86 2.12
CA PRO A 88 13.64 -8.56 2.71
C PRO A 88 14.88 -7.69 2.94
#